data_AF-A0A1F7WWB0-F1
#
_entry.id   AF-A0A1F7WWB0-F1
#
_cell.length_a   1.000
_cell.length_b   1.000
_cell.length_c   1.000
_cell.angle_alpha   90.00
_cell.angle_beta   90.00
_cell.angle_gamma   90.00
#
_symmetry.space_group_name_H-M   'P 1'
#
loop_
_entity.id
_entity.type
_entity.pdbx_description
1 polymer ?
#
loop_
_entity_poly.entity_id
_entity_poly.type
_entity_poly.pdbx_seq_one_letter_code
_entity_poly.pdbx_strand_id
1 'polypeptide(L)'
;MRTENSLRENIILLALMLLIAAVFYNMSRLGDFERRAELRVTNAREFAAKLASQKLYHEAAAHIEKYLNDNLVAPEELEATQIYLADLYFENIGNFEKAMAAYLKVLYLFPASKYKNDIDRRVIECKDRLGRRLEAANDLESIKEKEKKPAGAPPATAENSLVVAKIGDLSITMADYLGELDSLFAGSGADISKPENRVRLLKEVIIRKVLLKIARAKRLDSDAQILKNLNSAKDKMMIDKLLNEEVFSKTAVDDMSMQLYYDAHKNEMRTPDKYKFDYITLTDRTEAVSIASAGDAAKFASYASRQTTFSPLGEIAASMETDIFSITGEIALARPGDIVKVPAARSDGTFAVMKLTNYIAGDILPFESVKDGIKQGLTAQKRENDLQNYVMKNFAEMNVVIFDDVFKKESGEKK
;
A
#
# COMPACT_ATOMS: atom_id res chain seq x y z
N MET A 1 95.39 -8.73 37.59
CA MET A 1 94.66 -7.70 36.83
C MET A 1 94.10 -8.17 35.47
N ARG A 2 94.77 -9.04 34.69
CA ARG A 2 94.21 -9.52 33.39
C ARG A 2 93.08 -10.55 33.51
N THR A 3 93.03 -11.34 34.58
CA THR A 3 92.05 -12.42 34.75
C THR A 3 90.66 -11.94 35.20
N GLU A 4 90.58 -10.93 36.07
CA GLU A 4 89.30 -10.36 36.52
C GLU A 4 88.53 -9.61 35.43
N ASN A 5 89.24 -8.89 34.54
CA ASN A 5 88.59 -8.25 33.39
C ASN A 5 88.04 -9.28 32.40
N SER A 6 88.78 -10.36 32.13
CA SER A 6 88.29 -11.45 31.25
C SER A 6 87.08 -12.20 31.82
N LEU A 7 87.03 -12.36 33.16
CA LEU A 7 85.89 -12.96 33.84
C LEU A 7 84.66 -12.05 33.78
N ARG A 8 84.83 -10.74 33.98
CA ARG A 8 83.73 -9.77 33.85
C ARG A 8 83.20 -9.68 32.42
N GLU A 9 84.09 -9.65 31.42
CA GLU A 9 83.68 -9.66 30.00
C GLU A 9 82.94 -10.94 29.64
N ASN A 10 83.40 -12.11 30.10
CA ASN A 10 82.72 -13.38 29.86
C ASN A 10 81.35 -13.46 30.55
N ILE A 11 81.20 -12.91 31.76
CA ILE A 11 79.91 -12.85 32.47
C ILE A 11 78.94 -11.92 31.72
N ILE A 12 79.41 -10.78 31.22
CA ILE A 12 78.59 -9.85 30.43
C ILE A 12 78.15 -10.51 29.11
N LEU A 13 79.05 -11.21 28.42
CA LEU A 13 78.73 -11.96 27.19
C LEU A 13 77.71 -13.08 27.43
N LEU A 14 77.84 -13.83 28.53
CA LEU A 14 76.88 -14.86 28.94
C LEU A 14 75.51 -14.25 29.28
N ALA A 15 75.49 -13.13 30.01
CA ALA A 15 74.25 -12.42 30.33
C ALA A 15 73.55 -11.88 29.06
N LEU A 16 74.32 -11.35 28.11
CA LEU A 16 73.80 -10.86 26.83
C LEU A 16 73.23 -12.01 25.99
N MET A 17 73.93 -13.16 25.91
CA MET A 17 73.44 -14.34 25.21
C MET A 17 72.15 -14.90 25.83
N LEU A 18 72.06 -14.94 27.17
CA LEU A 18 70.84 -15.35 27.86
C LEU A 18 69.68 -14.38 27.60
N LEU A 19 69.94 -13.08 27.54
CA LEU A 19 68.92 -12.07 27.26
C LEU A 19 68.43 -12.18 25.82
N ILE A 20 69.34 -12.39 24.85
CA ILE A 20 68.98 -12.64 23.45
C ILE A 20 68.19 -13.95 23.32
N ALA A 21 68.59 -15.02 24.00
CA ALA A 21 67.86 -16.29 24.01
C ALA A 21 66.48 -16.15 24.64
N ALA A 22 66.32 -15.36 25.70
CA ALA A 22 65.04 -15.08 26.32
C ALA A 22 64.12 -14.23 25.42
N VAL A 23 64.68 -13.25 24.71
CA VAL A 23 63.93 -12.47 23.71
C VAL A 23 63.51 -13.35 22.54
N PHE A 24 64.40 -14.19 22.03
CA PHE A 24 64.10 -15.12 20.94
C PHE A 24 63.06 -16.16 21.34
N TYR A 25 63.16 -16.73 22.56
CA TYR A 25 62.18 -17.65 23.11
C TYR A 25 60.81 -16.98 23.29
N ASN A 26 60.76 -15.75 23.78
CA ASN A 26 59.51 -15.00 23.90
C ASN A 26 58.91 -14.65 22.53
N MET A 27 59.72 -14.23 21.54
CA MET A 27 59.24 -13.98 20.17
C MET A 27 58.71 -15.27 19.52
N SER A 28 59.41 -16.39 19.71
CA SER A 28 58.98 -17.71 19.19
C SER A 28 57.65 -18.13 19.83
N ARG A 29 57.51 -17.93 21.15
CA ARG A 29 56.31 -18.26 21.89
C ARG A 29 55.13 -17.34 21.56
N LEU A 30 55.40 -16.07 21.26
CA LEU A 30 54.41 -15.13 20.75
C LEU A 30 53.89 -15.56 19.38
N GLY A 31 54.81 -15.91 18.46
CA GLY A 31 54.46 -16.42 17.13
C GLY A 31 53.66 -17.74 17.17
N ASP A 32 54.00 -18.67 18.07
CA ASP A 32 53.23 -19.91 18.27
C ASP A 32 51.85 -19.70 18.91
N PHE A 33 51.68 -18.62 19.68
CA PHE A 33 50.39 -18.23 20.25
C PHE A 33 49.50 -17.57 19.20
N GLU A 34 50.06 -16.64 18.43
CA GLU A 34 49.40 -15.98 17.31
C GLU A 34 48.96 -17.01 16.27
N ARG A 35 49.84 -17.94 15.89
CA ARG A 35 49.51 -19.01 14.93
C ARG A 35 48.44 -19.99 15.44
N ARG A 36 48.41 -20.29 16.74
CA ARG A 36 47.34 -21.10 17.35
C ARG A 36 46.02 -20.34 17.48
N ALA A 37 46.07 -19.03 17.68
CA ALA A 37 44.90 -18.17 17.64
C ALA A 37 44.35 -18.09 16.20
N GLU A 38 45.21 -17.88 15.20
CA GLU A 38 44.88 -17.87 13.78
C GLU A 38 44.19 -19.17 13.31
N LEU A 39 44.71 -20.34 13.73
CA LEU A 39 44.07 -21.65 13.49
C LEU A 39 42.66 -21.79 14.11
N ARG A 40 42.34 -21.10 15.21
CA ARG A 40 40.98 -21.08 15.79
C ARG A 40 40.03 -20.19 15.00
N VAL A 41 40.56 -19.19 14.29
CA VAL A 41 39.82 -18.14 13.55
C VAL A 41 39.43 -18.64 12.16
N THR A 42 40.37 -19.23 11.43
CA THR A 42 40.13 -19.78 10.08
C THR A 42 39.07 -20.88 10.12
N ASN A 43 39.11 -21.73 11.16
CA ASN A 43 38.09 -22.75 11.40
C ASN A 43 36.69 -22.16 11.65
N ALA A 44 36.57 -20.92 12.16
CA ALA A 44 35.27 -20.34 12.49
C ALA A 44 34.47 -19.93 11.25
N ARG A 45 35.13 -19.30 10.27
CA ARG A 45 34.50 -19.00 8.97
C ARG A 45 34.32 -20.26 8.13
N GLU A 46 35.27 -21.19 8.15
CA GLU A 46 35.12 -22.46 7.42
C GLU A 46 33.93 -23.28 7.93
N PHE A 47 33.77 -23.36 9.26
CA PHE A 47 32.62 -24.04 9.84
C PHE A 47 31.30 -23.30 9.56
N ALA A 48 31.29 -21.97 9.67
CA ALA A 48 30.13 -21.17 9.29
C ALA A 48 29.78 -21.29 7.80
N ALA A 49 30.77 -21.41 6.90
CA ALA A 49 30.57 -21.68 5.48
C ALA A 49 30.00 -23.08 5.25
N LYS A 50 30.44 -24.08 6.04
CA LYS A 50 29.86 -25.43 6.02
C LYS A 50 28.39 -25.40 6.46
N LEU A 51 28.05 -24.67 7.52
CA LEU A 51 26.67 -24.46 7.95
C LEU A 51 25.84 -23.76 6.86
N ALA A 52 26.38 -22.69 6.25
CA ALA A 52 25.71 -21.96 5.17
C ALA A 52 25.47 -22.84 3.93
N SER A 53 26.40 -23.72 3.56
CA SER A 53 26.21 -24.66 2.45
C SER A 53 25.09 -25.68 2.68
N GLN A 54 24.74 -25.94 3.95
CA GLN A 54 23.59 -26.74 4.36
C GLN A 54 22.32 -25.90 4.59
N LYS A 55 22.33 -24.61 4.18
CA LYS A 55 21.27 -23.62 4.38
C LYS A 55 20.95 -23.29 5.84
N LEU A 56 21.86 -23.58 6.77
CA LEU A 56 21.75 -23.28 8.20
C LEU A 56 22.32 -21.88 8.49
N TYR A 57 21.66 -20.85 7.94
CA TYR A 57 22.20 -19.48 7.93
C TYR A 57 22.15 -18.81 9.30
N HIS A 58 21.09 -19.05 10.08
CA HIS A 58 20.98 -18.50 11.43
C HIS A 58 22.05 -19.07 12.37
N GLU A 59 22.34 -20.36 12.27
CA GLU A 59 23.38 -21.05 13.02
C GLU A 59 24.77 -20.59 12.59
N ALA A 60 24.99 -20.39 11.29
CA ALA A 60 26.23 -19.83 10.76
C ALA A 60 26.52 -18.42 11.32
N ALA A 61 25.51 -17.54 11.30
CA ALA A 61 25.63 -16.18 11.83
C ALA A 61 25.87 -16.18 13.36
N ALA A 62 25.11 -16.99 14.11
CA ALA A 62 25.26 -17.11 15.56
C ALA A 62 26.65 -17.63 15.97
N HIS A 63 27.20 -18.59 15.21
CA HIS A 63 28.55 -19.10 15.43
C HIS A 63 29.58 -17.98 15.26
N ILE A 64 29.48 -17.17 14.22
CA ILE A 64 30.41 -16.06 13.96
C ILE A 64 30.24 -14.95 14.99
N GLU A 65 29.02 -14.57 15.35
CA GLU A 65 28.76 -13.59 16.42
C GLU A 65 29.43 -13.99 17.73
N LYS A 66 29.32 -15.27 18.11
CA LYS A 66 29.97 -15.78 19.31
C LYS A 66 31.49 -15.61 19.25
N TYR A 67 32.12 -16.02 18.14
CA TYR A 67 33.58 -15.90 17.98
C TYR A 67 34.07 -14.45 17.97
N LEU A 68 33.30 -13.54 17.36
CA LEU A 68 33.59 -12.11 17.38
C LEU A 68 33.44 -11.51 18.78
N ASN A 69 32.43 -11.92 19.55
CA ASN A 69 32.19 -11.43 20.90
C ASN A 69 33.23 -11.95 21.91
N ASP A 70 33.67 -13.19 21.73
CA ASP A 70 34.69 -13.81 22.58
C ASP A 70 36.12 -13.33 22.21
N ASN A 71 36.26 -12.35 21.29
CA ASN A 71 37.53 -11.86 20.73
C ASN A 71 38.43 -13.00 20.21
N LEU A 72 37.81 -14.04 19.66
CA LEU A 72 38.48 -15.20 19.09
C LEU A 72 38.80 -15.03 17.60
N VAL A 73 38.75 -13.78 17.10
CA VAL A 73 39.04 -13.42 15.72
C VAL A 73 40.33 -12.60 15.68
N ALA A 74 41.32 -13.05 14.90
CA ALA A 74 42.60 -12.37 14.75
C ALA A 74 42.39 -10.98 14.14
N PRO A 75 43.15 -9.95 14.55
CA PRO A 75 42.97 -8.58 14.05
C PRO A 75 42.99 -8.47 12.51
N GLU A 76 43.84 -9.28 11.87
CA GLU A 76 44.02 -9.32 10.41
C GLU A 76 42.81 -9.90 9.66
N GLU A 77 42.05 -10.78 10.31
CA GLU A 77 40.88 -11.47 9.74
C GLU A 77 39.55 -10.88 10.23
N LEU A 78 39.60 -9.91 11.15
CA LEU A 78 38.45 -9.30 11.78
C LEU A 78 37.58 -8.56 10.78
N GLU A 79 38.19 -7.85 9.83
CA GLU A 79 37.49 -7.14 8.75
C GLU A 79 36.69 -8.13 7.89
N ALA A 80 37.36 -9.15 7.35
CA ALA A 80 36.74 -10.14 6.47
C ALA A 80 35.67 -10.98 7.18
N THR A 81 35.88 -11.29 8.47
CA THR A 81 34.89 -12.04 9.27
C THR A 81 33.64 -11.20 9.57
N GLN A 82 33.79 -9.90 9.83
CA GLN A 82 32.65 -9.00 10.02
C GLN A 82 31.88 -8.75 8.72
N ILE A 83 32.57 -8.63 7.58
CA ILE A 83 31.91 -8.52 6.26
C ILE A 83 31.10 -9.79 5.98
N TYR A 84 31.69 -10.97 6.20
CA TYR A 84 30.98 -12.24 5.98
C TYR A 84 29.73 -12.39 6.88
N LEU A 85 29.80 -11.94 8.14
CA LEU A 85 28.62 -11.89 9.01
C LEU A 85 27.55 -10.94 8.48
N ALA A 86 27.95 -9.77 7.99
CA ALA A 86 27.03 -8.79 7.41
C ALA A 86 26.35 -9.34 6.16
N ASP A 87 27.10 -10.00 5.28
CA ASP A 87 26.58 -10.63 4.05
C ASP A 87 25.61 -11.77 4.37
N LEU A 88 25.91 -12.63 5.36
CA LEU A 88 24.98 -13.67 5.82
C LEU A 88 23.65 -13.07 6.29
N TYR A 89 23.70 -11.96 7.02
CA TYR A 89 22.49 -11.26 7.46
C TYR A 89 21.72 -10.62 6.30
N PHE A 90 22.45 -10.09 5.32
CA PHE A 90 21.88 -9.38 4.19
C PHE A 90 21.25 -10.32 3.15
N GLU A 91 22.02 -11.28 2.66
CA GLU A 91 21.67 -12.11 1.50
C GLU A 91 20.86 -13.33 1.90
N ASN A 92 21.22 -13.99 3.01
CA ASN A 92 20.70 -15.31 3.34
C ASN A 92 19.59 -15.27 4.40
N ILE A 93 19.74 -14.42 5.43
CA ILE A 93 18.78 -14.32 6.53
C ILE A 93 17.71 -13.25 6.26
N GLY A 94 18.03 -12.19 5.51
CA GLY A 94 17.13 -11.07 5.25
C GLY A 94 16.91 -10.17 6.48
N ASN A 95 17.80 -10.22 7.48
CA ASN A 95 17.75 -9.31 8.63
C ASN A 95 18.59 -8.05 8.33
N PHE A 96 17.96 -7.11 7.63
CA PHE A 96 18.62 -5.90 7.15
C PHE A 96 19.08 -4.95 8.28
N GLU A 97 18.46 -5.01 9.46
CA GLU A 97 18.89 -4.23 10.63
C GLU A 97 20.24 -4.73 11.16
N LYS A 98 20.36 -6.05 11.37
CA LYS A 98 21.62 -6.66 11.80
C LYS A 98 22.70 -6.57 10.73
N ALA A 99 22.34 -6.74 9.46
CA ALA A 99 23.26 -6.54 8.34
C ALA A 99 23.84 -5.12 8.32
N MET A 100 22.96 -4.10 8.42
CA MET A 100 23.38 -2.70 8.47
C MET A 100 24.29 -2.42 9.66
N ALA A 101 23.96 -2.92 10.86
CA ALA A 101 24.80 -2.75 12.04
C ALA A 101 26.19 -3.37 11.86
N ALA A 102 26.28 -4.56 11.27
CA ALA A 102 27.54 -5.22 10.98
C ALA A 102 28.37 -4.46 9.93
N TYR A 103 27.77 -4.01 8.82
CA TYR A 103 28.44 -3.18 7.82
C TYR A 103 28.95 -1.84 8.39
N LEU A 104 28.15 -1.14 9.19
CA LEU A 104 28.57 0.09 9.86
C LEU A 104 29.74 -0.16 10.83
N LYS A 105 29.74 -1.30 11.52
CA LYS A 105 30.84 -1.70 12.40
C LYS A 105 32.14 -1.90 11.61
N VAL A 106 32.08 -2.47 10.39
CA VAL A 106 33.25 -2.57 9.50
C VAL A 106 33.76 -1.19 9.12
N LEU A 107 32.88 -0.28 8.66
CA LEU A 107 33.27 1.08 8.27
C LEU A 107 33.89 1.88 9.43
N TYR A 108 33.42 1.63 10.66
CA TYR A 108 33.94 2.27 11.86
C TYR A 108 35.32 1.73 12.26
N LEU A 109 35.49 0.41 12.29
CA LEU A 109 36.74 -0.23 12.70
C LEU A 109 37.83 -0.13 11.63
N PHE A 110 37.43 -0.13 10.35
CA PHE A 110 38.33 -0.17 9.19
C PHE A 110 38.02 0.98 8.21
N PRO A 111 38.26 2.25 8.59
CA PRO A 111 37.88 3.41 7.77
C PRO A 111 38.63 3.53 6.43
N ALA A 112 39.78 2.84 6.32
CA ALA A 112 40.62 2.72 5.13
C ALA A 112 40.46 1.37 4.40
N SER A 113 39.38 0.64 4.68
CA SER A 113 39.03 -0.62 4.00
C SER A 113 38.99 -0.44 2.48
N LYS A 114 39.53 -1.42 1.74
CA LYS A 114 39.40 -1.49 0.28
C LYS A 114 37.96 -1.77 -0.19
N TYR A 115 37.11 -2.31 0.68
CA TYR A 115 35.70 -2.64 0.41
C TYR A 115 34.74 -1.53 0.81
N LYS A 116 35.24 -0.38 1.28
CA LYS A 116 34.45 0.73 1.82
C LYS A 116 33.27 1.12 0.94
N ASN A 117 33.50 1.36 -0.36
CA ASN A 117 32.45 1.80 -1.27
C ASN A 117 31.37 0.74 -1.47
N ASP A 118 31.74 -0.55 -1.51
CA ASP A 118 30.79 -1.65 -1.64
C ASP A 118 29.95 -1.80 -0.37
N ILE A 119 30.59 -1.66 0.80
CA ILE A 119 29.91 -1.68 2.10
C ILE A 119 28.97 -0.47 2.24
N ASP A 120 29.39 0.73 1.83
CA ASP A 120 28.53 1.92 1.84
C ASP A 120 27.28 1.71 0.94
N ARG A 121 27.44 1.06 -0.22
CA ARG A 121 26.31 0.68 -1.09
C ARG A 121 25.39 -0.37 -0.44
N ARG A 122 25.95 -1.37 0.24
CA ARG A 122 25.15 -2.35 1.00
C ARG A 122 24.39 -1.70 2.15
N VAL A 123 24.97 -0.73 2.85
CA VAL A 123 24.27 0.05 3.88
C VAL A 123 23.11 0.84 3.30
N ILE A 124 23.27 1.42 2.11
CA ILE A 124 22.20 2.10 1.37
C ILE A 124 21.09 1.10 1.01
N GLU A 125 21.45 -0.08 0.51
CA GLU A 125 20.46 -1.10 0.17
C GLU A 125 19.71 -1.59 1.42
N CYS A 126 20.40 -1.79 2.55
CA CYS A 126 19.74 -2.06 3.83
C CYS A 126 18.73 -0.97 4.18
N LYS A 127 19.10 0.31 4.04
CA LYS A 127 18.19 1.44 4.31
C LYS A 127 16.96 1.39 3.41
N ASP A 128 17.13 1.08 2.12
CA ASP A 128 15.99 0.95 1.19
C ASP A 128 15.06 -0.21 1.57
N ARG A 129 15.63 -1.39 1.88
CA ARG A 129 14.90 -2.59 2.32
C ARG A 129 14.16 -2.38 3.64
N LEU A 130 14.72 -1.57 4.54
CA LEU A 130 14.10 -1.15 5.80
C LEU A 130 13.04 -0.05 5.63
N GLY A 131 12.71 0.34 4.39
CA GLY A 131 11.72 1.38 4.11
C GLY A 131 12.24 2.81 4.33
N ARG A 132 13.52 2.99 4.64
CA ARG A 132 14.21 4.28 4.80
C ARG A 132 14.69 4.81 3.43
N ARG A 133 13.83 4.69 2.42
CA ARG A 133 14.16 4.91 1.00
C ARG A 133 14.70 6.31 0.70
N LEU A 134 14.25 7.33 1.44
CA LEU A 134 14.76 8.69 1.26
C LEU A 134 16.18 8.86 1.80
N GLU A 135 16.51 8.21 2.92
CA GLU A 135 17.89 8.22 3.43
C GLU A 135 18.82 7.48 2.47
N ALA A 136 18.38 6.31 1.98
CA ALA A 136 19.10 5.56 0.96
C ALA A 136 19.36 6.39 -0.31
N ALA A 137 18.36 7.15 -0.78
CA ALA A 137 18.49 8.02 -1.95
C ALA A 137 19.51 9.16 -1.71
N ASN A 138 19.41 9.86 -0.57
CA ASN A 138 20.33 10.95 -0.22
C ASN A 138 21.77 10.46 -0.05
N ASP A 139 21.95 9.30 0.60
CA ASP A 139 23.28 8.71 0.80
C ASP A 139 23.87 8.26 -0.54
N LEU A 140 23.07 7.66 -1.42
CA LEU A 140 23.48 7.28 -2.77
C LEU A 140 23.86 8.50 -3.62
N GLU A 141 23.12 9.59 -3.48
CA GLU A 141 23.43 10.86 -4.14
C GLU A 141 24.75 11.44 -3.62
N SER A 142 24.98 11.43 -2.30
CA SER A 142 26.24 11.88 -1.71
C SER A 142 27.45 11.04 -2.13
N ILE A 143 27.27 9.73 -2.35
CA ILE A 143 28.31 8.85 -2.90
C ILE A 143 28.55 9.18 -4.37
N LYS A 144 27.48 9.32 -5.17
CA LYS A 144 27.58 9.71 -6.59
C LYS A 144 28.21 11.09 -6.79
N GLU A 145 27.98 12.03 -5.89
CA GLU A 145 28.63 13.35 -5.88
C GLU A 145 30.13 13.24 -5.53
N LYS A 146 30.49 12.40 -4.56
CA LYS A 146 31.91 12.13 -4.22
C LYS A 146 32.63 11.34 -5.31
N GLU A 147 31.93 10.47 -6.04
CA GLU A 147 32.46 9.68 -7.15
C GLU A 147 32.54 10.46 -8.49
N LYS A 148 31.89 11.63 -8.60
CA LYS A 148 31.95 12.48 -9.81
C LYS A 148 33.25 13.32 -9.88
N LYS A 149 34.30 12.76 -10.50
CA LYS A 149 35.05 13.48 -11.55
C LYS A 149 34.28 13.31 -12.87
N PRO A 150 34.20 14.31 -13.75
CA PRO A 150 33.11 14.40 -14.71
C PRO A 150 33.32 13.44 -15.87
N ALA A 151 32.47 12.43 -16.00
CA ALA A 151 32.18 11.79 -17.27
C ALA A 151 30.83 11.08 -17.22
N GLY A 152 29.89 11.55 -18.05
CA GLY A 152 28.90 10.68 -18.68
C GLY A 152 27.61 10.39 -17.90
N ALA A 153 26.69 11.35 -17.86
CA ALA A 153 25.25 11.08 -17.98
C ALA A 153 24.61 12.24 -18.78
N PRO A 154 23.52 11.99 -19.54
CA PRO A 154 23.03 12.86 -20.61
C PRO A 154 22.68 14.27 -20.09
N PRO A 155 22.70 15.31 -20.94
CA PRO A 155 22.64 16.69 -20.49
C PRO A 155 21.31 16.96 -19.80
N ALA A 156 21.33 17.11 -18.48
CA ALA A 156 20.37 17.99 -17.82
C ALA A 156 20.61 19.38 -18.43
N THR A 157 19.62 19.91 -19.14
CA THR A 157 19.64 21.30 -19.58
C THR A 157 19.97 22.19 -18.38
N ALA A 158 20.71 23.28 -18.59
CA ALA A 158 21.11 24.22 -17.53
C ALA A 158 19.92 24.71 -16.67
N GLU A 159 18.72 24.61 -17.21
CA GLU A 159 17.44 24.92 -16.59
C GLU A 159 17.02 23.94 -15.47
N ASN A 160 17.27 22.63 -15.63
CA ASN A 160 16.87 21.62 -14.63
C ASN A 160 17.76 21.62 -13.38
N SER A 161 19.01 22.07 -13.53
CA SER A 161 20.00 22.22 -12.45
C SER A 161 19.87 23.55 -11.71
N LEU A 162 18.97 24.43 -12.14
CA LEU A 162 18.78 25.75 -11.56
C LEU A 162 18.25 25.61 -10.13
N VAL A 163 18.91 26.25 -9.16
CA VAL A 163 18.43 26.31 -7.78
C VAL A 163 17.27 27.31 -7.73
N VAL A 164 16.08 26.81 -7.42
CA VAL A 164 14.85 27.61 -7.34
C VAL A 164 14.53 28.07 -5.92
N ALA A 165 15.04 27.38 -4.89
CA ALA A 165 14.87 27.76 -3.50
C ALA A 165 15.96 27.14 -2.60
N LYS A 166 16.12 27.67 -1.39
CA LYS A 166 17.00 27.11 -0.34
C LYS A 166 16.29 27.04 1.01
N ILE A 167 16.49 25.95 1.74
CA ILE A 167 15.99 25.73 3.10
C ILE A 167 17.19 25.43 4.01
N GLY A 168 17.81 26.48 4.57
CA GLY A 168 19.11 26.36 5.23
C GLY A 168 20.18 25.89 4.23
N ASP A 169 20.84 24.77 4.53
CA ASP A 169 21.86 24.18 3.66
C ASP A 169 21.29 23.35 2.49
N LEU A 170 19.99 23.02 2.52
CA LEU A 170 19.34 22.26 1.46
C LEU A 170 18.98 23.18 0.28
N SER A 171 19.52 22.89 -0.90
CA SER A 171 19.13 23.57 -2.15
C SER A 171 18.05 22.76 -2.86
N ILE A 172 16.98 23.42 -3.30
CA ILE A 172 15.91 22.83 -4.11
C ILE A 172 16.18 23.21 -5.56
N THR A 173 16.38 22.21 -6.41
CA THR A 173 16.58 22.41 -7.85
C THR A 173 15.26 22.46 -8.59
N MET A 174 15.28 22.93 -9.85
CA MET A 174 14.10 22.93 -10.71
C MET A 174 13.57 21.50 -10.93
N ALA A 175 14.45 20.50 -11.02
CA ALA A 175 14.06 19.10 -11.10
C ALA A 175 13.30 18.62 -9.84
N ASP A 176 13.79 18.96 -8.65
CA ASP A 176 13.12 18.61 -7.38
C ASP A 176 11.74 19.24 -7.26
N TYR A 177 11.63 20.48 -7.72
CA TYR A 177 10.37 21.22 -7.74
C TYR A 177 9.35 20.56 -8.69
N LEU A 178 9.75 20.25 -9.93
CA LEU A 178 8.85 19.61 -10.90
C LEU A 178 8.44 18.20 -10.46
N GLY A 179 9.36 17.39 -9.95
CA GLY A 179 9.05 16.05 -9.47
C GLY A 179 8.11 16.04 -8.26
N GLU A 180 8.27 16.97 -7.32
CA GLU A 180 7.32 17.11 -6.21
C GLU A 180 5.96 17.60 -6.72
N LEU A 181 5.90 18.51 -7.69
CA LEU A 181 4.63 18.93 -8.28
C LEU A 181 3.88 17.78 -8.94
N ASP A 182 4.56 16.96 -9.73
CA ASP A 182 3.94 15.80 -10.37
C ASP A 182 3.35 14.84 -9.33
N SER A 183 4.07 14.61 -8.23
CA SER A 183 3.57 13.75 -7.15
C SER A 183 2.41 14.38 -6.37
N LEU A 184 2.39 15.69 -6.17
CA LEU A 184 1.37 16.38 -5.36
C LEU A 184 0.09 16.66 -6.15
N PHE A 185 0.24 16.94 -7.44
CA PHE A 185 -0.80 17.44 -8.32
C PHE A 185 -1.12 16.45 -9.45
N ALA A 186 -0.72 15.18 -9.32
CA ALA A 186 -1.07 14.12 -10.25
C ALA A 186 -2.58 14.17 -10.60
N GLY A 187 -2.88 14.46 -11.88
CA GLY A 187 -4.26 14.54 -12.38
C GLY A 187 -5.01 15.85 -12.15
N SER A 188 -4.42 16.84 -11.47
CA SER A 188 -5.10 18.13 -11.16
C SER A 188 -4.83 19.27 -12.15
N GLY A 189 -3.96 19.05 -13.15
CA GLY A 189 -3.75 19.99 -14.27
C GLY A 189 -3.22 21.35 -13.84
N ALA A 190 -2.37 21.40 -12.81
CA ALA A 190 -1.84 22.64 -12.25
C ALA A 190 -1.15 23.50 -13.34
N ASP A 191 -1.67 24.71 -13.58
CA ASP A 191 -1.16 25.62 -14.60
C ASP A 191 0.20 26.22 -14.17
N ILE A 192 1.27 25.63 -14.69
CA ILE A 192 2.66 26.09 -14.54
C ILE A 192 3.11 27.00 -15.69
N SER A 193 2.22 27.46 -16.58
CA SER A 193 2.61 28.33 -17.70
C SER A 193 2.98 29.74 -17.23
N LYS A 194 2.33 30.23 -16.17
CA LYS A 194 2.54 31.58 -15.63
C LYS A 194 3.60 31.62 -14.52
N PRO A 195 4.56 32.57 -14.55
CA PRO A 195 5.58 32.72 -13.51
C PRO A 195 5.01 32.86 -12.10
N GLU A 196 3.89 33.56 -11.94
CA GLU A 196 3.24 33.80 -10.64
C GLU A 196 2.71 32.50 -10.04
N ASN A 197 2.13 31.63 -10.88
CA ASN A 197 1.66 30.31 -10.47
C ASN A 197 2.84 29.41 -10.08
N ARG A 198 3.95 29.46 -10.81
CA ARG A 198 5.17 28.71 -10.47
C ARG A 198 5.70 29.11 -9.09
N VAL A 199 5.79 30.40 -8.81
CA VAL A 199 6.26 30.88 -7.50
C VAL A 199 5.30 30.48 -6.38
N ARG A 200 3.98 30.56 -6.60
CA ARG A 200 2.99 30.11 -5.63
C ARG A 200 3.12 28.61 -5.32
N LEU A 201 3.17 27.77 -6.35
CA LEU A 201 3.31 26.32 -6.20
C LEU A 201 4.65 25.94 -5.57
N LEU A 202 5.73 26.67 -5.89
CA LEU A 202 7.03 26.50 -5.24
C LEU A 202 6.95 26.82 -3.74
N LYS A 203 6.21 27.86 -3.33
CA LYS A 203 5.98 28.14 -1.91
C LYS A 203 5.27 26.98 -1.21
N GLU A 204 4.27 26.35 -1.83
CA GLU A 204 3.59 25.17 -1.26
C GLU A 204 4.56 24.00 -1.06
N VAL A 205 5.41 23.72 -2.06
CA VAL A 205 6.45 22.70 -1.98
C VAL A 205 7.43 23.00 -0.82
N ILE A 206 7.87 24.26 -0.70
CA ILE A 206 8.77 24.69 0.39
C ILE A 206 8.09 24.52 1.75
N ILE A 207 6.85 24.98 1.92
CA ILE A 207 6.08 24.87 3.16
C ILE A 207 6.00 23.41 3.59
N ARG A 208 5.63 22.50 2.67
CA ARG A 208 5.58 21.06 2.93
C ARG A 208 6.93 20.51 3.39
N LYS A 209 8.03 20.84 2.69
CA LYS A 209 9.38 20.37 3.06
C LYS A 209 9.81 20.91 4.44
N VAL A 210 9.49 22.16 4.77
CA VAL A 210 9.75 22.74 6.10
C VAL A 210 8.94 22.02 7.17
N LEU A 211 7.63 21.82 6.97
CA LEU A 211 6.78 21.10 7.92
C LEU A 211 7.25 19.65 8.14
N LEU A 212 7.66 18.97 7.06
CA LEU A 212 8.20 17.61 7.14
C LEU A 212 9.53 17.55 7.89
N LYS A 213 10.40 18.56 7.74
CA LYS A 213 11.61 18.71 8.56
C LYS A 213 11.28 18.89 10.04
N ILE A 214 10.27 19.70 10.37
CA ILE A 214 9.79 19.89 11.75
C ILE A 214 9.21 18.58 12.31
N ALA A 215 8.40 17.86 11.53
CA ALA A 215 7.83 16.58 11.93
C ALA A 215 8.92 15.53 12.26
N ARG A 216 9.98 15.47 11.44
CA ARG A 216 11.15 14.61 11.70
C ARG A 216 11.95 15.02 12.92
N ALA A 217 12.15 16.33 13.12
CA ALA A 217 12.81 16.82 14.33
C ALA A 217 12.03 16.44 15.60
N LYS A 218 10.70 16.35 15.50
CA LYS A 218 9.80 15.85 16.55
C LYS A 218 9.70 14.31 16.62
N ARG A 219 10.46 13.57 15.81
CA ARG A 219 10.44 12.09 15.75
C ARG A 219 9.06 11.50 15.45
N LEU A 220 8.21 12.22 14.71
CA LEU A 220 6.87 11.72 14.35
C LEU A 220 6.94 10.53 13.38
N ASP A 221 8.08 10.29 12.74
CA ASP A 221 8.36 9.09 11.96
C ASP A 221 8.42 7.80 12.79
N SER A 222 8.66 7.91 14.11
CA SER A 222 8.65 6.78 15.05
C SER A 222 7.38 6.74 15.91
N ASP A 223 6.41 7.61 15.64
CA ASP A 223 5.15 7.65 16.37
C ASP A 223 4.33 6.37 16.16
N ALA A 224 3.78 5.83 17.23
CA ALA A 224 3.07 4.54 17.19
C ALA A 224 1.81 4.59 16.31
N GLN A 225 1.08 5.71 16.29
CA GLN A 225 -0.11 5.84 15.46
C GLN A 225 0.27 5.94 13.98
N ILE A 226 1.35 6.68 13.65
CA ILE A 226 1.86 6.79 12.28
C ILE A 226 2.36 5.43 11.78
N LEU A 227 3.14 4.70 12.58
CA LEU A 227 3.62 3.36 12.23
C LEU A 227 2.47 2.37 12.04
N LYS A 228 1.45 2.42 12.91
CA LYS A 228 0.23 1.61 12.76
C LYS A 228 -0.48 1.92 11.44
N ASN A 229 -0.69 3.19 11.13
CA ASN A 229 -1.34 3.60 9.89
C ASN A 229 -0.54 3.16 8.65
N LEU A 230 0.78 3.26 8.71
CA LEU A 230 1.67 2.83 7.63
C LEU A 230 1.61 1.32 7.40
N ASN A 231 1.60 0.53 8.48
CA ASN A 231 1.44 -0.92 8.39
C ASN A 231 0.06 -1.29 7.83
N SER A 232 -1.01 -0.68 8.31
CA SER A 232 -2.36 -0.91 7.75
C SER A 232 -2.47 -0.52 6.27
N ALA A 233 -1.81 0.57 5.85
CA ALA A 233 -1.76 0.96 4.44
C ALA A 233 -0.98 -0.06 3.60
N LYS A 234 0.15 -0.57 4.11
CA LYS A 234 0.94 -1.63 3.47
C LYS A 234 0.14 -2.91 3.32
N ASP A 235 -0.52 -3.36 4.38
CA ASP A 235 -1.34 -4.59 4.37
C ASP A 235 -2.46 -4.47 3.33
N LYS A 236 -3.14 -3.32 3.28
CA LYS A 236 -4.15 -3.05 2.27
C LYS A 236 -3.59 -3.11 0.84
N MET A 237 -2.47 -2.46 0.57
CA MET A 237 -1.83 -2.50 -0.74
C MET A 237 -1.41 -3.91 -1.15
N MET A 238 -0.95 -4.73 -0.20
CA MET A 238 -0.60 -6.13 -0.45
C MET A 238 -1.84 -6.97 -0.79
N ILE A 239 -2.94 -6.79 -0.07
CA ILE A 239 -4.23 -7.45 -0.37
C ILE A 239 -4.73 -7.00 -1.74
N ASP A 240 -4.75 -5.69 -2.03
CA ASP A 240 -5.21 -5.16 -3.31
C ASP A 240 -4.38 -5.71 -4.48
N LYS A 241 -3.05 -5.80 -4.31
CA LYS A 241 -2.16 -6.40 -5.31
C LYS A 241 -2.47 -7.89 -5.52
N LEU A 242 -2.60 -8.65 -4.43
CA LEU A 242 -2.93 -10.07 -4.47
C LEU A 242 -4.27 -10.31 -5.19
N LEU A 243 -5.31 -9.57 -4.83
CA LEU A 243 -6.63 -9.73 -5.45
C LEU A 243 -6.61 -9.36 -6.94
N ASN A 244 -5.86 -8.33 -7.33
CA ASN A 244 -5.68 -8.01 -8.75
C ASN A 244 -4.97 -9.14 -9.52
N GLU A 245 -3.87 -9.67 -8.99
CA GLU A 245 -3.08 -10.73 -9.65
C GLU A 245 -3.80 -12.08 -9.66
N GLU A 246 -4.44 -12.45 -8.56
CA GLU A 246 -5.01 -13.79 -8.40
C GLU A 246 -6.47 -13.91 -8.83
N VAL A 247 -7.23 -12.82 -8.76
CA VAL A 247 -8.67 -12.78 -9.01
C VAL A 247 -8.98 -11.91 -10.22
N PHE A 248 -8.83 -10.58 -10.10
CA PHE A 248 -9.46 -9.64 -11.03
C PHE A 248 -8.82 -9.58 -12.43
N SER A 249 -7.52 -9.88 -12.56
CA SER A 249 -6.83 -9.93 -13.87
C SER A 249 -7.21 -11.16 -14.69
N LYS A 250 -7.70 -12.21 -14.03
CA LYS A 250 -8.13 -13.47 -14.66
C LYS A 250 -9.63 -13.46 -15.02
N THR A 251 -10.39 -12.53 -14.46
CA THR A 251 -11.82 -12.35 -14.75
C THR A 251 -12.03 -11.68 -16.12
N ALA A 252 -12.36 -12.49 -17.13
CA ALA A 252 -12.81 -12.01 -18.44
C ALA A 252 -14.30 -12.32 -18.66
N VAL A 253 -15.02 -11.38 -19.28
CA VAL A 253 -16.40 -11.57 -19.77
C VAL A 253 -16.34 -11.56 -21.30
N ASP A 254 -16.79 -12.65 -21.93
CA ASP A 254 -16.84 -12.78 -23.38
C ASP A 254 -18.17 -12.28 -23.97
N ASP A 255 -18.20 -12.07 -25.29
CA ASP A 255 -19.40 -11.59 -25.99
C ASP A 255 -20.57 -12.56 -25.88
N MET A 256 -20.33 -13.87 -25.82
CA MET A 256 -21.36 -14.89 -25.67
C MET A 256 -22.09 -14.78 -24.33
N SER A 257 -21.34 -14.59 -23.24
CA SER A 257 -21.88 -14.37 -21.89
C SER A 257 -22.73 -13.10 -21.84
N MET A 258 -22.29 -12.03 -22.52
CA MET A 258 -23.06 -10.79 -22.59
C MET A 258 -24.37 -10.96 -23.38
N GLN A 259 -24.35 -11.70 -24.49
CA GLN A 259 -25.57 -11.99 -25.26
C GLN A 259 -26.55 -12.85 -24.47
N LEU A 260 -26.09 -13.92 -23.83
CA LEU A 260 -26.92 -14.77 -22.97
C LEU A 260 -27.55 -13.98 -21.83
N TYR A 261 -26.78 -13.10 -21.19
CA TYR A 261 -27.31 -12.24 -20.14
C TYR A 261 -28.36 -11.27 -20.65
N TYR A 262 -28.11 -10.62 -21.80
CA TYR A 262 -29.08 -9.75 -22.45
C TYR A 262 -30.38 -10.50 -22.77
N ASP A 263 -30.28 -11.68 -23.38
CA ASP A 263 -31.43 -12.51 -23.75
C ASP A 263 -32.27 -12.94 -22.55
N ALA A 264 -31.63 -13.27 -21.42
CA ALA A 264 -32.30 -13.65 -20.18
C ALA A 264 -32.96 -12.46 -19.45
N HIS A 265 -32.43 -11.23 -19.61
CA HIS A 265 -32.87 -10.04 -18.87
C HIS A 265 -33.44 -8.93 -19.77
N LYS A 266 -33.92 -9.25 -20.98
CA LYS A 266 -34.43 -8.25 -21.95
C LYS A 266 -35.47 -7.30 -21.36
N ASN A 267 -36.33 -7.80 -20.49
CA ASN A 267 -37.40 -7.00 -19.87
C ASN A 267 -36.88 -5.98 -18.86
N GLU A 268 -35.68 -6.17 -18.33
CA GLU A 268 -35.01 -5.21 -17.44
C GLU A 268 -34.27 -4.14 -18.25
N MET A 269 -33.80 -4.50 -19.44
CA MET A 269 -33.07 -3.63 -20.36
C MET A 269 -34.02 -2.86 -21.29
N ARG A 270 -34.99 -2.15 -20.71
CA ARG A 270 -35.98 -1.36 -21.45
C ARG A 270 -36.08 0.06 -20.93
N THR A 271 -36.63 0.96 -21.74
CA THR A 271 -36.97 2.31 -21.25
C THR A 271 -38.05 2.23 -20.15
N PRO A 272 -38.13 3.20 -19.24
CA PRO A 272 -39.18 3.18 -18.22
C PRO A 272 -40.57 3.31 -18.86
N ASP A 273 -41.52 2.55 -18.34
CA ASP A 273 -42.94 2.68 -18.69
C ASP A 273 -43.44 4.10 -18.40
N LYS A 274 -44.20 4.68 -19.34
CA LYS A 274 -44.76 6.02 -19.19
C LYS A 274 -46.26 5.95 -18.97
N TYR A 275 -46.71 6.69 -17.97
CA TYR A 275 -48.11 6.73 -17.56
C TYR A 275 -48.65 8.14 -17.73
N LYS A 276 -49.93 8.24 -18.04
CA LYS A 276 -50.68 9.49 -17.97
C LYS A 276 -51.88 9.27 -17.08
N PHE A 277 -52.03 10.09 -16.04
CA PHE A 277 -53.16 10.05 -15.12
C PHE A 277 -53.98 11.33 -15.17
N ASP A 278 -55.28 11.17 -14.98
CA ASP A 278 -56.15 12.23 -14.49
C ASP A 278 -56.31 11.99 -12.99
N TYR A 279 -56.19 13.03 -12.16
CA TYR A 279 -56.28 12.86 -10.71
C TYR A 279 -57.08 13.98 -10.04
N ILE A 280 -57.69 13.63 -8.92
CA ILE A 280 -58.39 14.56 -8.03
C ILE A 280 -57.75 14.47 -6.65
N THR A 281 -57.71 15.59 -5.92
CA THR A 281 -57.15 15.66 -4.58
C THR A 281 -58.26 15.86 -3.56
N LEU A 282 -58.30 15.02 -2.52
CA LEU A 282 -59.28 15.08 -1.44
C LEU A 282 -58.59 15.13 -0.08
N THR A 283 -59.17 15.85 0.87
CA THR A 283 -58.70 15.91 2.26
C THR A 283 -59.28 14.77 3.12
N ASP A 284 -60.47 14.25 2.77
CA ASP A 284 -61.09 13.12 3.47
C ASP A 284 -60.62 11.79 2.89
N ARG A 285 -59.91 11.02 3.72
CA ARG A 285 -59.43 9.67 3.40
C ARG A 285 -60.58 8.72 3.08
N THR A 286 -61.67 8.78 3.83
CA THR A 286 -62.80 7.84 3.70
C THR A 286 -63.47 8.02 2.35
N GLU A 287 -63.66 9.28 1.95
CA GLU A 287 -64.20 9.62 0.65
C GLU A 287 -63.26 9.22 -0.49
N ALA A 288 -61.96 9.52 -0.37
CA ALA A 288 -60.95 9.12 -1.37
C ALA A 288 -60.90 7.60 -1.57
N VAL A 289 -60.92 6.83 -0.48
CA VAL A 289 -60.97 5.37 -0.52
C VAL A 289 -62.27 4.87 -1.14
N SER A 290 -63.41 5.48 -0.83
CA SER A 290 -64.70 5.10 -1.40
C SER A 290 -64.72 5.28 -2.93
N ILE A 291 -64.25 6.43 -3.43
CA ILE A 291 -64.20 6.71 -4.88
C ILE A 291 -63.22 5.76 -5.57
N ALA A 292 -62.03 5.57 -5.01
CA ALA A 292 -60.99 4.73 -5.58
C ALA A 292 -61.41 3.25 -5.63
N SER A 293 -61.82 2.68 -4.50
CA SER A 293 -62.15 1.25 -4.39
C SER A 293 -63.38 0.84 -5.20
N ALA A 294 -64.39 1.72 -5.30
CA ALA A 294 -65.58 1.49 -6.10
C ALA A 294 -65.36 1.73 -7.60
N GLY A 295 -64.29 2.43 -7.98
CA GLY A 295 -64.08 2.88 -9.36
C GLY A 295 -65.18 3.82 -9.84
N ASP A 296 -65.73 4.66 -8.96
CA ASP A 296 -66.89 5.51 -9.25
C ASP A 296 -66.50 6.68 -10.17
N ALA A 297 -66.57 6.45 -11.48
CA ALA A 297 -66.22 7.43 -12.51
C ALA A 297 -67.15 8.65 -12.51
N ALA A 298 -68.41 8.50 -12.10
CA ALA A 298 -69.37 9.60 -12.03
C ALA A 298 -69.02 10.53 -10.87
N LYS A 299 -68.72 9.97 -9.70
CA LYS A 299 -68.28 10.75 -8.54
C LYS A 299 -66.91 11.36 -8.80
N PHE A 300 -65.97 10.64 -9.40
CA PHE A 300 -64.67 11.20 -9.81
C PHE A 300 -64.83 12.43 -10.72
N ALA A 301 -65.71 12.35 -11.73
CA ALA A 301 -65.95 13.45 -12.67
C ALA A 301 -66.65 14.67 -12.07
N SER A 302 -67.25 14.54 -10.87
CA SER A 302 -67.84 15.68 -10.14
C SER A 302 -66.80 16.61 -9.50
N TYR A 303 -65.54 16.16 -9.36
CA TYR A 303 -64.44 16.96 -8.82
C TYR A 303 -63.62 17.61 -9.94
N ALA A 304 -62.96 18.72 -9.61
CA ALA A 304 -62.00 19.36 -10.52
C ALA A 304 -60.73 18.51 -10.65
N SER A 305 -60.62 17.74 -11.74
CA SER A 305 -59.46 16.91 -12.03
C SER A 305 -58.31 17.69 -12.66
N ARG A 306 -57.08 17.27 -12.38
CA ARG A 306 -55.85 17.71 -13.07
C ARG A 306 -55.28 16.54 -13.87
N GLN A 307 -54.46 16.83 -14.88
CA GLN A 307 -53.79 15.81 -15.68
C GLN A 307 -52.28 15.86 -15.49
N THR A 308 -51.66 14.68 -15.50
CA THR A 308 -50.20 14.56 -15.62
C THR A 308 -49.77 14.60 -17.08
N THR A 309 -48.48 14.84 -17.31
CA THR A 309 -47.83 14.51 -18.59
C THR A 309 -47.50 13.02 -18.66
N PHE A 310 -47.17 12.53 -19.86
CA PHE A 310 -46.62 11.18 -20.02
C PHE A 310 -45.22 11.12 -19.41
N SER A 311 -45.11 10.48 -18.25
CA SER A 311 -43.87 10.38 -17.50
C SER A 311 -43.75 9.03 -16.77
N PRO A 312 -42.54 8.62 -16.38
CA PRO A 312 -42.33 7.49 -15.47
C PRO A 312 -43.00 7.75 -14.10
N LEU A 313 -43.40 6.67 -13.40
CA LEU A 313 -44.09 6.79 -12.10
C LEU A 313 -43.29 7.59 -11.07
N GLY A 314 -41.95 7.49 -11.05
CA GLY A 314 -41.11 8.24 -10.12
C GLY A 314 -41.15 9.76 -10.34
N GLU A 315 -41.18 10.20 -11.61
CA GLU A 315 -41.34 11.62 -11.93
C GLU A 315 -42.75 12.11 -11.58
N ILE A 316 -43.77 11.28 -11.82
CA ILE A 316 -45.15 11.60 -11.45
C ILE A 316 -45.26 11.74 -9.93
N ALA A 317 -44.69 10.80 -9.18
CA ALA A 317 -44.65 10.81 -7.71
C ALA A 317 -43.99 12.09 -7.18
N ALA A 318 -42.86 12.49 -7.77
CA ALA A 318 -42.18 13.74 -7.41
C ALA A 318 -43.00 14.98 -7.76
N SER A 319 -43.56 15.06 -8.97
CA SER A 319 -44.35 16.21 -9.44
C SER A 319 -45.66 16.40 -8.66
N MET A 320 -46.26 15.29 -8.22
CA MET A 320 -47.49 15.28 -7.46
C MET A 320 -47.23 15.26 -5.95
N GLU A 321 -45.99 15.10 -5.48
CA GLU A 321 -45.66 14.88 -4.06
C GLU A 321 -46.49 13.74 -3.43
N THR A 322 -46.67 12.66 -4.19
CA THR A 322 -47.46 11.48 -3.79
C THR A 322 -46.58 10.28 -3.52
N ASP A 323 -46.96 9.46 -2.55
CA ASP A 323 -46.42 8.11 -2.37
C ASP A 323 -47.11 7.14 -3.35
N ILE A 324 -46.67 7.18 -4.60
CA ILE A 324 -47.14 6.26 -5.65
C ILE A 324 -46.52 4.87 -5.46
N PHE A 325 -45.35 4.76 -4.83
CA PHE A 325 -44.62 3.51 -4.69
C PHE A 325 -45.39 2.47 -3.88
N SER A 326 -46.14 2.89 -2.86
CA SER A 326 -47.01 2.01 -2.06
C SER A 326 -48.21 1.42 -2.80
N ILE A 327 -48.57 1.96 -3.98
CA ILE A 327 -49.75 1.54 -4.76
C ILE A 327 -49.40 1.04 -6.17
N THR A 328 -48.11 0.81 -6.44
CA THR A 328 -47.61 0.33 -7.75
C THR A 328 -48.29 -0.96 -8.24
N GLY A 329 -48.62 -1.88 -7.34
CA GLY A 329 -49.35 -3.11 -7.67
C GLY A 329 -50.75 -2.85 -8.24
N GLU A 330 -51.49 -1.90 -7.68
CA GLU A 330 -52.83 -1.54 -8.16
C GLU A 330 -52.78 -0.78 -9.48
N ILE A 331 -51.75 0.05 -9.67
CA ILE A 331 -51.49 0.75 -10.93
C ILE A 331 -51.20 -0.26 -12.05
N ALA A 332 -50.41 -1.30 -11.76
CA ALA A 332 -50.09 -2.35 -12.73
C ALA A 332 -51.30 -3.19 -13.16
N LEU A 333 -52.34 -3.26 -12.33
CA LEU A 333 -53.60 -3.98 -12.63
C LEU A 333 -54.64 -3.12 -13.37
N ALA A 334 -54.50 -1.79 -13.33
CA ALA A 334 -55.45 -0.87 -13.94
C ALA A 334 -55.31 -0.83 -15.48
N ARG A 335 -56.43 -0.71 -16.19
CA ARG A 335 -56.45 -0.48 -17.64
C ARG A 335 -56.68 1.01 -17.95
N PRO A 336 -56.29 1.49 -19.14
CA PRO A 336 -56.66 2.83 -19.59
C PRO A 336 -58.18 3.05 -19.48
N GLY A 337 -58.58 4.06 -18.72
CA GLY A 337 -59.96 4.36 -18.35
C GLY A 337 -60.31 4.04 -16.89
N ASP A 338 -59.55 3.17 -16.22
CA ASP A 338 -59.84 2.73 -14.86
C ASP A 338 -59.33 3.71 -13.80
N ILE A 339 -60.04 3.78 -12.68
CA ILE A 339 -59.55 4.41 -11.45
C ILE A 339 -58.71 3.39 -10.68
N VAL A 340 -57.51 3.80 -10.26
CA VAL A 340 -56.64 2.99 -9.40
C VAL A 340 -57.34 2.79 -8.06
N LYS A 341 -57.48 1.53 -7.64
CA LYS A 341 -58.37 1.15 -6.53
C LYS A 341 -57.95 1.67 -5.16
N VAL A 342 -56.74 2.21 -5.06
CA VAL A 342 -56.18 2.77 -3.82
C VAL A 342 -55.74 4.21 -4.09
N PRO A 343 -56.15 5.18 -3.26
CA PRO A 343 -55.69 6.55 -3.39
C PRO A 343 -54.23 6.68 -2.94
N ALA A 344 -53.45 7.53 -3.62
CA ALA A 344 -52.07 7.84 -3.24
C ALA A 344 -52.05 8.89 -2.12
N ALA A 345 -51.33 8.63 -1.03
CA ALA A 345 -51.13 9.63 0.02
C ALA A 345 -50.18 10.73 -0.46
N ARG A 346 -50.42 11.98 -0.05
CA ARG A 346 -49.58 13.14 -0.36
C ARG A 346 -48.82 13.60 0.88
N SER A 347 -47.68 14.26 0.65
CA SER A 347 -46.85 14.90 1.68
C SER A 347 -47.62 15.87 2.58
N ASP A 348 -48.60 16.57 2.02
CA ASP A 348 -49.47 17.57 2.64
C ASP A 348 -50.62 16.97 3.48
N GLY A 349 -50.71 15.64 3.59
CA GLY A 349 -51.77 14.93 4.32
C GLY A 349 -53.06 14.73 3.54
N THR A 350 -53.12 15.13 2.26
CA THR A 350 -54.26 14.87 1.37
C THR A 350 -54.08 13.58 0.55
N PHE A 351 -55.11 13.20 -0.20
CA PHE A 351 -55.18 11.94 -0.94
C PHE A 351 -55.46 12.20 -2.41
N ALA A 352 -54.66 11.63 -3.30
CA ALA A 352 -54.88 11.67 -4.74
C ALA A 352 -55.60 10.40 -5.21
N VAL A 353 -56.83 10.55 -5.72
CA VAL A 353 -57.49 9.48 -6.47
C VAL A 353 -57.08 9.63 -7.93
N MET A 354 -56.53 8.58 -8.53
CA MET A 354 -55.93 8.63 -9.86
C MET A 354 -56.68 7.71 -10.82
N LYS A 355 -56.95 8.22 -12.01
CA LYS A 355 -57.52 7.51 -13.15
C LYS A 355 -56.44 7.35 -14.22
N LEU A 356 -56.15 6.12 -14.62
CA LEU A 356 -55.17 5.85 -15.66
C LEU A 356 -55.79 6.27 -17.01
N THR A 357 -55.27 7.33 -17.61
CA THR A 357 -55.78 7.83 -18.89
C THR A 357 -55.16 7.04 -20.04
N ASN A 358 -53.85 6.79 -19.98
CA ASN A 358 -53.14 6.00 -20.98
C ASN A 358 -51.80 5.49 -20.43
N TYR A 359 -51.27 4.43 -21.06
CA TYR A 359 -50.03 3.75 -20.70
C TYR A 359 -49.23 3.42 -21.96
N ILE A 360 -47.94 3.72 -21.94
CA ILE A 360 -46.99 3.35 -22.98
C ILE A 360 -45.92 2.48 -22.34
N ALA A 361 -45.87 1.21 -22.76
CA ALA A 361 -44.84 0.29 -22.33
C ALA A 361 -43.47 0.77 -22.82
N GLY A 362 -42.45 0.58 -22.00
CA GLY A 362 -41.08 0.83 -22.37
C GLY A 362 -40.59 -0.08 -23.48
N ASP A 363 -39.87 0.50 -24.44
CA ASP A 363 -39.22 -0.24 -25.52
C ASP A 363 -37.95 -0.94 -25.02
N ILE A 364 -37.75 -2.19 -25.45
CA ILE A 364 -36.51 -2.94 -25.21
C ILE A 364 -35.36 -2.21 -25.90
N LEU A 365 -34.33 -1.89 -25.14
CA LEU A 365 -33.13 -1.26 -25.66
C LEU A 365 -32.32 -2.29 -26.46
N PRO A 366 -31.78 -1.93 -27.64
CA PRO A 366 -30.98 -2.86 -28.43
C PRO A 366 -29.68 -3.20 -27.70
N PHE A 367 -29.19 -4.42 -27.89
CA PHE A 367 -27.99 -4.93 -27.23
C PHE A 367 -26.81 -3.95 -27.30
N GLU A 368 -26.54 -3.37 -28.46
CA GLU A 368 -25.44 -2.42 -28.65
C GLU A 368 -25.53 -1.18 -27.75
N SER A 369 -26.75 -0.71 -27.42
CA SER A 369 -26.93 0.45 -26.54
C SER A 369 -26.70 0.13 -25.06
N VAL A 370 -26.80 -1.13 -24.67
CA VAL A 370 -26.65 -1.58 -23.26
C VAL A 370 -25.42 -2.46 -23.04
N LYS A 371 -24.68 -2.78 -24.09
CA LYS A 371 -23.54 -3.71 -24.08
C LYS A 371 -22.50 -3.36 -23.02
N ASP A 372 -22.11 -2.09 -22.94
CA ASP A 372 -21.11 -1.64 -21.96
C ASP A 372 -21.61 -1.74 -20.52
N GLY A 373 -22.89 -1.43 -20.28
CA GLY A 373 -23.51 -1.59 -18.97
C GLY A 373 -23.57 -3.07 -18.55
N ILE A 374 -23.98 -3.95 -19.47
CA ILE A 374 -24.01 -5.40 -19.24
C ILE A 374 -22.59 -5.92 -18.96
N LYS A 375 -21.59 -5.49 -19.74
CA LYS A 375 -20.20 -5.87 -19.52
C LYS A 375 -19.71 -5.49 -18.13
N GLN A 376 -19.98 -4.25 -17.70
CA GLN A 376 -19.59 -3.77 -16.37
C GLN A 376 -20.29 -4.56 -15.25
N GLY A 377 -21.61 -4.78 -15.37
CA GLY A 377 -22.39 -5.56 -14.42
C GLY A 377 -21.92 -7.00 -14.30
N LEU A 378 -21.77 -7.70 -15.43
CA LEU A 378 -21.25 -9.07 -15.46
C LEU A 378 -19.81 -9.17 -14.94
N THR A 379 -18.96 -8.19 -15.26
CA THR A 379 -17.59 -8.15 -14.74
C THR A 379 -17.61 -8.01 -13.22
N ALA A 380 -18.44 -7.13 -12.67
CA ALA A 380 -18.57 -6.95 -11.23
C ALA A 380 -19.10 -8.23 -10.54
N GLN A 381 -20.16 -8.83 -11.09
CA GLN A 381 -20.74 -10.07 -10.57
C GLN A 381 -19.74 -11.23 -10.61
N LYS A 382 -19.01 -11.38 -11.72
CA LYS A 382 -18.01 -12.43 -11.86
C LYS A 382 -16.83 -12.22 -10.92
N ARG A 383 -16.35 -10.98 -10.76
CA ARG A 383 -15.29 -10.65 -9.79
C ARG A 383 -15.68 -10.97 -8.36
N GLU A 384 -16.94 -10.68 -7.98
CA GLU A 384 -17.46 -11.02 -6.65
C GLU A 384 -17.46 -12.53 -6.42
N ASN A 385 -17.97 -13.30 -7.39
CA ASN A 385 -17.97 -14.76 -7.31
C ASN A 385 -16.55 -15.35 -7.28
N ASP A 386 -15.65 -14.86 -8.14
CA ASP A 386 -14.25 -15.29 -8.18
C ASP A 386 -13.53 -14.97 -6.86
N LEU A 387 -13.81 -13.81 -6.26
CA LEU A 387 -13.30 -13.42 -4.95
C LEU A 387 -13.80 -14.35 -3.85
N GLN A 388 -15.11 -14.62 -3.80
CA GLN A 388 -15.70 -15.54 -2.81
C GLN A 388 -15.09 -16.94 -2.93
N ASN A 389 -14.96 -17.46 -4.16
CA ASN A 389 -14.33 -18.75 -4.41
C ASN A 389 -12.86 -18.77 -3.96
N TYR A 390 -12.11 -17.72 -4.27
CA TYR A 390 -10.71 -17.59 -3.85
C TYR A 390 -10.58 -17.57 -2.32
N VAL A 391 -11.43 -16.81 -1.63
CA VAL A 391 -11.45 -16.74 -0.16
C VAL A 391 -11.84 -18.09 0.44
N MET A 392 -12.91 -18.73 -0.03
CA MET A 392 -13.36 -20.03 0.48
C MET A 392 -12.30 -21.11 0.31
N LYS A 393 -11.64 -21.17 -0.85
CA LYS A 393 -10.53 -22.09 -1.10
C LYS A 393 -9.39 -21.89 -0.09
N ASN A 394 -8.93 -20.64 0.07
CA ASN A 394 -7.83 -20.32 0.97
C ASN A 394 -8.21 -20.50 2.45
N PHE A 395 -9.47 -20.25 2.84
CA PHE A 395 -9.97 -20.52 4.19
C PHE A 395 -9.89 -22.00 4.53
N ALA A 396 -10.26 -22.88 3.58
CA ALA A 396 -10.16 -24.33 3.75
C ALA A 396 -8.69 -24.77 3.83
N GLU A 397 -7.83 -24.28 2.92
CA GLU A 397 -6.39 -24.62 2.90
C GLU A 397 -5.66 -24.16 4.17
N MET A 398 -6.01 -23.00 4.72
CA MET A 398 -5.43 -22.46 5.95
C MET A 398 -6.10 -22.99 7.22
N ASN A 399 -7.09 -23.87 7.10
CA ASN A 399 -7.87 -24.41 8.23
C ASN A 399 -8.41 -23.31 9.16
N VAL A 400 -9.02 -22.27 8.58
CA VAL A 400 -9.58 -21.15 9.35
C VAL A 400 -10.72 -21.66 10.25
N VAL A 401 -10.57 -21.49 11.56
CA VAL A 401 -11.59 -21.82 12.57
C VAL A 401 -12.18 -20.53 13.15
N ILE A 402 -13.51 -20.41 13.10
CA ILE A 402 -14.24 -19.26 13.66
C ILE A 402 -14.88 -19.70 14.99
N PHE A 403 -14.50 -19.05 16.09
CA PHE A 403 -15.10 -19.27 17.41
C PHE A 403 -16.24 -18.28 17.66
N ASP A 404 -17.38 -18.47 16.97
CA ASP A 404 -18.55 -17.59 17.03
C ASP A 404 -19.24 -17.57 18.41
N ASP A 405 -19.14 -18.68 19.15
CA ASP A 405 -19.70 -18.84 20.50
C ASP A 405 -19.17 -17.83 21.54
N VAL A 406 -18.03 -17.19 21.27
CA VAL A 406 -17.46 -16.14 22.13
C VAL A 406 -18.34 -14.88 22.11
N PHE A 407 -18.96 -14.55 20.96
CA PHE A 407 -19.79 -13.35 20.80
C PHE A 407 -21.26 -13.56 21.23
N LYS A 408 -21.72 -14.82 21.31
CA LYS A 408 -23.05 -15.16 21.85
C LYS A 408 -23.15 -14.96 23.37
N LYS A 409 -22.02 -14.99 24.09
CA LYS A 409 -21.98 -14.74 25.53
C LYS A 409 -22.02 -13.26 25.91
N GLU A 410 -21.57 -12.37 25.03
CA GLU A 410 -21.63 -10.91 25.25
C GLU A 410 -23.03 -10.32 25.02
N SER A 411 -23.87 -10.96 24.21
CA SER A 411 -25.22 -10.49 23.87
C SER A 411 -26.31 -10.86 24.89
N GLY A 412 -25.97 -11.58 25.96
CA GLY A 412 -26.86 -11.76 27.10
C GLY A 412 -28.08 -12.65 26.86
N GLU A 413 -28.06 -13.56 25.87
CA GLU A 413 -29.01 -14.67 25.84
C GLU A 413 -28.64 -15.70 26.92
N LYS A 414 -29.04 -15.41 28.16
CA LYS A 414 -29.19 -16.42 29.20
C LYS A 414 -30.30 -17.37 28.75
N LYS A 415 -29.93 -18.59 28.39
CA LYS A 415 -30.83 -19.73 28.34
C LYS A 415 -31.61 -19.90 29.65
#